data_AF-A0AAW4X3I5-F1
#
_entry.id   AF-A0AAW4X3I5-F1
#
_cell.length_a   1.000
_cell.length_b   1.000
_cell.length_c   1.000
_cell.angle_alpha   90.00
_cell.angle_beta   90.00
_cell.angle_gamma   90.00
#
_symmetry.space_group_name_H-M   'P 1'
#
loop_
_entity.id
_entity.type
_entity.pdbx_description
1 polymer ?
#
loop_
_entity_poly.entity_id
_entity_poly.type
_entity_poly.pdbx_seq_one_letter_code
_entity_poly.pdbx_strand_id
1 'polypeptide(L)' 'HRLLSFDNELKRAYEYYQNLILVIAHRSKKEFKNLLAIKWTQLPQALQKVQRTLRRHKQEIYNSFKYDTYTNGPV' A
#
# COMPACT_ATOMS: atom_id res chain seq x y z
N HIS A 1 -11.95 -22.64 11.91
CA HIS A 1 -11.32 -21.43 12.48
C HIS A 1 -10.40 -20.80 11.45
N ARG A 2 -10.57 -19.51 11.09
CA ARG A 2 -9.77 -18.86 10.05
C ARG A 2 -8.41 -18.45 10.61
N LEU A 3 -7.34 -18.61 9.83
CA LEU A 3 -5.95 -18.25 10.21
C LEU A 3 -5.83 -16.81 10.78
N LEU A 4 -6.67 -15.89 10.28
CA LEU A 4 -6.68 -14.47 10.65
C LEU A 4 -7.46 -14.15 11.94
N SER A 5 -8.16 -15.12 12.55
CA SER A 5 -8.87 -14.89 13.81
C SER A 5 -8.00 -15.11 15.05
N PHE A 6 -6.80 -15.66 14.89
CA PHE A 6 -5.92 -16.02 16.00
C PHE A 6 -4.87 -14.96 16.33
N ASP A 7 -4.50 -14.12 15.36
CA ASP A 7 -3.47 -13.09 15.54
C ASP A 7 -3.89 -11.78 14.85
N ASN A 8 -4.04 -10.74 15.66
CA ASN A 8 -4.42 -9.40 15.21
C ASN A 8 -3.33 -8.73 14.38
N GLU A 9 -2.06 -9.00 14.67
CA GLU A 9 -0.93 -8.47 13.89
C GLU A 9 -0.89 -9.11 12.51
N LEU A 10 -1.03 -10.44 12.43
CA LEU A 10 -1.12 -11.17 11.18
C LEU A 10 -2.31 -10.70 10.34
N LYS A 11 -3.49 -10.55 10.96
CA LYS A 11 -4.69 -10.05 10.28
C LYS A 11 -4.46 -8.68 9.67
N ARG A 12 -3.92 -7.73 10.45
CA ARG A 12 -3.62 -6.37 9.97
C ARG A 12 -2.59 -6.37 8.86
N ALA A 13 -1.56 -7.21 8.96
CA ALA A 13 -0.54 -7.34 7.93
C ALA A 13 -1.15 -7.82 6.61
N TYR A 14 -1.97 -8.86 6.69
CA TYR A 14 -2.67 -9.43 5.55
C TYR A 14 -3.62 -8.42 4.90
N GLU A 15 -4.49 -7.76 5.69
CA GLU A 15 -5.44 -6.77 5.19
C GLU A 15 -4.74 -5.59 4.50
N TYR A 16 -3.66 -5.07 5.10
CA TYR A 16 -2.88 -4.00 4.48
C TYR A 16 -2.29 -4.43 3.14
N TYR A 17 -1.70 -5.62 3.08
CA TYR A 17 -1.08 -6.15 1.86
C TYR A 17 -2.11 -6.39 0.74
N GLN A 18 -3.26 -7.00 1.07
CA GLN A 18 -4.35 -7.19 0.11
C GLN A 18 -4.88 -5.85 -0.42
N ASN A 19 -5.08 -4.87 0.45
CA ASN A 19 -5.53 -3.54 0.05
C ASN A 19 -4.53 -2.85 -0.89
N LEU A 20 -3.22 -2.97 -0.61
CA LEU A 20 -2.20 -2.44 -1.51
C LEU A 20 -2.28 -3.08 -2.91
N ILE A 21 -2.40 -4.41 -3.00
CA ILE A 21 -2.53 -5.11 -4.29
C ILE A 21 -3.76 -4.59 -5.06
N LEU A 22 -4.91 -4.50 -4.40
CA LEU A 22 -6.15 -4.05 -5.04
C LEU A 22 -6.04 -2.61 -5.54
N VAL A 23 -5.48 -1.71 -4.74
CA VAL A 23 -5.25 -0.31 -5.13
C VAL A 23 -4.40 -0.21 -6.41
N ILE A 24 -3.33 -1.01 -6.49
CA ILE A 24 -2.45 -1.05 -7.67
C ILE A 24 -3.18 -1.63 -8.87
N ALA A 25 -3.93 -2.72 -8.71
CA ALA A 25 -4.72 -3.35 -9.77
C ALA A 25 -5.79 -2.40 -10.32
N HIS A 26 -6.48 -1.67 -9.44
CA HIS A 26 -7.49 -0.67 -9.82
C HIS A 26 -6.88 0.64 -10.34
N ARG A 27 -5.58 0.84 -10.14
CA ARG A 27 -4.87 2.11 -10.45
C ARG A 27 -5.59 3.33 -9.88
N SER A 28 -6.19 3.18 -8.71
CA SER A 28 -7.09 4.16 -8.12
C SER A 28 -6.34 5.13 -7.21
N LYS A 29 -6.18 6.38 -7.66
CA LYS A 29 -5.55 7.44 -6.83
C LYS A 29 -6.30 7.67 -5.52
N LYS A 30 -7.63 7.53 -5.53
CA LYS A 30 -8.49 7.69 -4.35
C LYS A 30 -8.21 6.58 -3.34
N GLU A 31 -8.18 5.33 -3.78
CA GLU A 31 -7.91 4.19 -2.90
C GLU A 31 -6.48 4.24 -2.35
N PHE A 32 -5.50 4.63 -3.18
CA PHE A 32 -4.13 4.80 -2.70
C PHE A 32 -4.02 5.92 -1.66
N LYS A 33 -4.70 7.05 -1.87
CA LYS A 33 -4.76 8.12 -0.86
C LYS A 33 -5.31 7.59 0.48
N ASN A 34 -6.34 6.76 0.44
CA ASN A 34 -6.94 6.16 1.64
C ASN A 34 -5.98 5.17 2.32
N LEU A 35 -5.29 4.31 1.56
CA LEU A 35 -4.26 3.42 2.08
C LEU A 35 -3.14 4.20 2.78
N LEU A 36 -2.68 5.30 2.16
CA LEU A 36 -1.64 6.15 2.74
C LEU A 36 -2.09 6.91 3.99
N ALA A 37 -3.39 7.06 4.23
CA ALA A 37 -3.93 7.74 5.40
C ALA A 37 -3.89 6.87 6.68
N ILE A 38 -3.67 5.55 6.56
CA ILE A 38 -3.53 4.64 7.71
C ILE A 38 -2.40 5.15 8.61
N LYS A 39 -2.68 5.29 9.91
CA LYS A 39 -1.66 5.72 10.88
C LYS A 39 -0.57 4.66 10.96
N TRP A 40 0.69 5.07 10.83
CA TRP A 40 1.82 4.12 10.80
C TRP A 40 1.90 3.30 12.11
N THR A 41 1.51 3.87 13.25
CA THR A 41 1.45 3.17 14.55
C THR A 41 0.38 2.07 14.62
N GLN A 42 -0.56 2.04 13.67
CA GLN A 42 -1.56 0.96 13.56
C GLN A 42 -1.06 -0.21 12.71
N LEU A 43 0.06 -0.03 12.00
CA LEU A 43 0.66 -1.06 11.16
C LEU A 43 1.67 -1.88 11.96
N PRO A 44 1.75 -3.20 11.68
CA PRO A 44 2.86 -4.04 12.09
C PRO A 44 4.20 -3.39 11.76
N GLN A 45 5.22 -3.58 12.62
CA GLN A 45 6.51 -2.91 12.48
C GLN A 45 7.15 -3.13 11.09
N ALA A 46 7.04 -4.34 10.56
CA ALA A 46 7.52 -4.70 9.22
C ALA A 46 6.91 -3.84 8.10
N LEU A 47 5.67 -3.39 8.24
CA LEU A 47 4.93 -2.61 7.24
C LEU A 47 5.09 -1.09 7.41
N GLN A 48 5.61 -0.62 8.54
CA GLN A 48 5.84 0.82 8.76
C GLN A 48 6.84 1.39 7.74
N LYS A 49 7.92 0.66 7.44
CA LYS A 49 8.89 1.05 6.42
C LYS A 49 8.24 1.07 5.02
N VAL A 50 7.40 0.09 4.72
CA VAL A 50 6.63 0.03 3.46
C VAL A 50 5.75 1.28 3.31
N GLN A 51 4.95 1.60 4.33
CA GLN A 51 4.08 2.79 4.32
C GLN A 51 4.88 4.09 4.15
N ARG A 52 6.06 4.21 4.78
CA ARG A 52 6.95 5.37 4.61
C ARG A 52 7.45 5.49 3.16
N THR A 53 7.90 4.40 2.56
CA THR A 53 8.36 4.38 1.16
C THR A 53 7.22 4.77 0.21
N LEU A 54 6.03 4.19 0.38
CA LEU A 54 4.88 4.50 -0.46
C LEU A 54 4.46 5.99 -0.35
N ARG A 55 4.52 6.58 0.85
CA ARG A 55 4.29 8.01 1.04
C ARG A 55 5.35 8.88 0.35
N ARG A 56 6.63 8.49 0.45
CA ARG A 56 7.76 9.20 -0.19
C ARG A 56 7.61 9.24 -1.71
N HIS A 57 7.25 8.11 -2.32
CA HIS A 57 7.15 7.95 -3.77
C HIS A 57 5.71 8.12 -4.29
N LYS A 58 4.82 8.75 -3.51
CA LYS A 58 3.40 8.87 -3.84
C LYS A 58 3.14 9.47 -5.22
N GLN A 59 3.90 10.50 -5.61
CA GLN A 59 3.70 11.17 -6.89
C GLN A 59 4.10 10.29 -8.08
N GLU A 60 5.21 9.55 -7.95
CA GLU A 60 5.66 8.58 -8.97
C GLU A 60 4.60 7.50 -9.18
N ILE A 61 4.04 6.96 -8.09
CA ILE A 61 2.96 5.96 -8.14
C ILE A 61 1.67 6.55 -8.73
N TYR A 62 1.32 7.80 -8.41
CA TYR A 62 0.19 8.47 -9.05
C TYR A 62 0.38 8.69 -10.55
N ASN A 63 1.62 8.91 -10.99
CA ASN A 63 1.93 9.05 -12.39
C ASN A 63 1.84 7.69 -13.09
N SER A 64 2.29 6.60 -12.46
CA SER A 64 2.16 5.24 -13.02
C SER A 64 0.72 4.76 -13.16
N PHE A 65 -0.22 5.30 -12.38
CA PHE A 65 -1.65 5.02 -12.57
C PHE A 65 -2.24 5.69 -13.83
N LYS A 66 -1.67 6.80 -14.28
CA LYS A 66 -2.17 7.59 -15.41
C LYS A 66 -1.64 7.08 -16.76
N TYR A 67 -0.42 6.58 -16.78
CA TYR A 67 0.26 6.16 -18.00
C TYR A 67 0.62 4.67 -17.90
N ASP A 68 0.11 3.85 -18.83
CA ASP A 68 0.45 2.43 -18.94
C ASP A 68 1.96 2.17 -19.04
N THR A 69 2.72 3.17 -19.51
CA THR A 69 4.16 3.12 -19.79
C THR A 69 4.96 4.14 -18.98
N TYR A 70 4.52 4.49 -17.75
CA TYR A 70 5.36 5.33 -16.89
C TYR A 70 6.60 4.55 -16.44
N THR A 71 7.72 4.76 -17.11
CA THR A 71 9.05 4.32 -16.68
C THR A 71 9.74 5.49 -15.99
N ASN A 72 10.45 5.23 -14.89
CA ASN A 72 11.15 6.26 -14.11
C ASN A 72 12.41 6.84 -14.83
N GLY A 73 12.48 6.75 -16.17
CA GLY A 73 13.71 6.99 -16.93
C GLY A 73 14.80 5.94 -16.62
N PRO A 74 15.95 5.95 -17.32
CA PRO A 74 17.08 5.14 -16.94
C PRO A 74 17.60 5.59 -15.56
N VAL A 75 17.81 4.62 -14.67
CA VAL A 75 18.39 4.80 -13.33
C VAL A 75 19.91 4.80 -13.43
#